data_AF-A0A946E0N0-F1
#
_entry.id   AF-A0A946E0N0-F1
#
_cell.length_a   1.000
_cell.length_b   1.000
_cell.length_c   1.000
_cell.angle_alpha   90.00
_cell.angle_beta   90.00
_cell.angle_gamma   90.00
#
_symmetry.space_group_name_H-M   'P 1'
#
loop_
_entity.id
_entity.type
_entity.pdbx_description
1 polymer ?
#
loop_
_entity_poly.entity_id
_entity_poly.type
_entity_poly.pdbx_seq_one_letter_code
_entity_poly.pdbx_strand_id
1 'polypeptide(L)'
;MRSLSYVLLSAFLVVLAGCATVVGGTTQSVALKTQPDGASCVLEREGVVIVTVRATPETVEIERASSPIRMVCSKARHLDASRVVLSGFEGFAAGDLVFGGLVGIVIDASSGAANRYPSEISVMLPPANFDSQAERDTFFDILKADAEYRGGQAHDAATADALCCKNPEGQDCVALLGEIENGRVQEQTLLEEQRLSATIGDQV
;
A
#
# COMPACT_ATOMS: atom_id res chain seq x y z
N MET A 1 -47.01 -48.37 -14.64
CA MET A 1 -45.60 -47.93 -14.67
C MET A 1 -45.43 -46.44 -14.98
N ARG A 2 -46.35 -45.55 -14.53
CA ARG A 2 -46.24 -44.09 -14.76
C ARG A 2 -46.05 -43.26 -13.48
N SER A 3 -46.10 -43.90 -12.31
CA SER A 3 -45.93 -43.26 -11.00
C SER A 3 -44.52 -43.38 -10.41
N LEU A 4 -43.65 -44.23 -10.99
CA LEU A 4 -42.27 -44.42 -10.49
C LEU A 4 -41.28 -43.34 -10.98
N SER A 5 -41.60 -42.60 -12.05
CA SER A 5 -40.72 -41.53 -12.58
C SER A 5 -40.78 -40.23 -11.76
N TYR A 6 -41.84 -40.00 -10.98
CA TYR A 6 -41.98 -38.75 -10.23
C TYR A 6 -41.23 -38.77 -8.89
N VAL A 7 -40.97 -39.95 -8.33
CA VAL A 7 -40.25 -40.08 -7.05
C VAL A 7 -38.77 -39.76 -7.22
N LEU A 8 -38.16 -40.14 -8.35
CA LEU A 8 -36.75 -39.84 -8.65
C LEU A 8 -36.48 -38.37 -9.01
N LEU A 9 -37.51 -37.61 -9.43
CA LEU A 9 -37.34 -36.19 -9.74
C LEU A 9 -37.41 -35.27 -8.49
N SER A 10 -37.97 -35.77 -7.39
CA SER A 10 -38.13 -34.99 -6.15
C SER A 10 -36.90 -35.02 -5.23
N ALA A 11 -35.98 -35.98 -5.43
CA ALA A 11 -34.80 -36.15 -4.59
C ALA A 11 -33.60 -35.27 -4.97
N PHE A 12 -33.66 -34.56 -6.11
CA PHE A 12 -32.54 -33.74 -6.60
C PHE A 12 -32.60 -32.27 -6.14
N LEU A 13 -33.69 -31.84 -5.49
CA LEU A 13 -33.93 -30.42 -5.16
C LEU A 13 -33.45 -29.96 -3.78
N VAL A 14 -32.84 -30.83 -2.96
CA VAL A 14 -32.56 -30.52 -1.53
C VAL A 14 -31.08 -30.28 -1.19
N VAL A 15 -30.14 -30.33 -2.15
CA VAL A 15 -28.70 -30.20 -1.84
C VAL A 15 -28.10 -28.81 -2.15
N LEU A 16 -28.88 -27.82 -2.60
CA LEU A 16 -28.37 -26.46 -2.84
C LEU A 16 -28.49 -25.49 -1.65
N ALA A 17 -28.74 -25.98 -0.44
CA ALA A 17 -28.43 -25.22 0.78
C ALA A 17 -26.91 -25.26 1.06
N GLY A 18 -26.11 -24.84 0.07
CA GLY A 18 -24.76 -24.40 0.36
C GLY A 18 -24.89 -23.16 1.23
N CYS A 19 -24.53 -23.27 2.51
CA CYS A 19 -24.20 -22.12 3.32
C CYS A 19 -23.05 -21.40 2.62
N ALA A 20 -23.37 -20.50 1.70
CA ALA A 20 -22.48 -19.42 1.32
C ALA A 20 -22.41 -18.47 2.51
N THR A 21 -21.76 -18.94 3.58
CA THR A 21 -21.19 -18.06 4.58
C THR A 21 -20.09 -17.30 3.85
N VAL A 22 -20.47 -16.18 3.23
CA VAL A 22 -19.54 -15.07 3.01
C VAL A 22 -19.21 -14.57 4.41
N VAL A 23 -18.32 -15.28 5.11
CA VAL A 23 -17.60 -14.71 6.25
C VAL A 23 -16.53 -13.82 5.65
N GLY A 24 -16.96 -12.75 4.97
CA GLY A 24 -16.09 -11.62 4.73
C GLY A 24 -15.92 -10.94 6.07
N GLY A 25 -14.88 -11.32 6.82
CA GLY A 25 -14.54 -10.63 8.06
C GLY A 25 -14.43 -9.13 7.83
N THR A 26 -14.87 -8.34 8.82
CA THR A 26 -14.72 -6.87 8.84
C THR A 26 -13.27 -6.45 9.13
N THR A 27 -12.42 -7.38 9.56
CA THR A 27 -11.00 -7.16 9.81
C THR A 27 -10.13 -8.03 8.91
N GLN A 28 -8.85 -7.69 8.86
CA GLN A 28 -7.81 -8.46 8.21
C GLN A 28 -6.49 -8.33 8.98
N SER A 29 -5.68 -9.39 8.96
CA SER A 29 -4.31 -9.35 9.43
C SER A 29 -3.40 -8.67 8.41
N VAL A 30 -2.54 -7.76 8.87
CA VAL A 30 -1.54 -7.08 8.05
C VAL A 30 -0.18 -7.14 8.74
N ALA A 31 0.84 -7.62 8.01
CA ALA A 31 2.22 -7.64 8.47
C ALA A 31 2.87 -6.26 8.23
N LEU A 32 3.40 -5.66 9.28
CA LEU A 32 4.12 -4.39 9.23
C LEU A 32 5.61 -4.67 9.39
N LYS A 33 6.41 -4.23 8.42
CA LYS A 33 7.87 -4.41 8.43
C LYS A 33 8.56 -3.07 8.19
N THR A 34 9.75 -2.92 8.75
CA THR A 34 10.61 -1.80 8.38
C THR A 34 12.03 -2.23 8.13
N GLN A 35 12.74 -1.43 7.34
CA GLN A 35 14.18 -1.51 7.24
C GLN A 35 14.80 -0.22 7.79
N PRO A 36 15.62 -0.30 8.85
CA PRO A 36 15.88 -1.49 9.68
C PRO A 36 14.68 -1.88 10.56
N ASP A 37 14.67 -3.13 11.03
CA ASP A 37 13.69 -3.65 12.00
C ASP A 37 13.74 -2.87 13.31
N GLY A 38 12.65 -2.90 14.08
CA GLY A 38 12.52 -2.28 15.41
C GLY A 38 12.24 -0.79 15.36
N ALA A 39 11.48 -0.35 14.35
CA ALA A 39 10.91 1.00 14.31
C ALA A 39 9.57 1.03 15.05
N SER A 40 9.23 2.18 15.63
CA SER A 40 7.91 2.45 16.19
C SER A 40 7.04 3.04 15.09
N CYS A 41 5.87 2.45 14.83
CA CYS A 41 4.98 2.88 13.76
C CYS A 41 3.58 3.20 14.29
N VAL A 42 2.94 4.22 13.71
CA VAL A 42 1.55 4.61 13.96
C VAL A 42 0.80 4.49 12.64
N LEU A 43 -0.35 3.81 12.66
CA LEU A 43 -1.28 3.78 11.54
C LEU A 43 -2.43 4.71 11.86
N GLU A 44 -2.71 5.63 10.94
CA GLU A 44 -3.77 6.62 11.03
C GLU A 44 -4.76 6.41 9.91
N ARG A 45 -6.04 6.64 10.19
CA ARG A 45 -7.11 6.65 9.20
C ARG A 45 -7.95 7.89 9.46
N GLU A 46 -8.08 8.74 8.45
CA GLU A 46 -8.85 10.01 8.57
C GLU A 46 -8.39 10.88 9.77
N GLY A 47 -7.09 10.86 10.06
CA GLY A 47 -6.49 11.61 11.18
C GLY A 47 -6.65 10.96 12.56
N VAL A 48 -7.23 9.76 12.64
CA VAL A 48 -7.39 9.00 13.88
C VAL A 48 -6.39 7.85 13.92
N VAL A 49 -5.63 7.72 15.02
CA VAL A 49 -4.76 6.57 15.25
C VAL A 49 -5.59 5.31 15.43
N ILE A 50 -5.39 4.33 14.56
CA ILE A 50 -6.07 3.02 14.62
C ILE A 50 -5.18 1.93 15.20
N VAL A 51 -3.85 2.03 15.03
CA VAL A 51 -2.88 1.04 15.52
C VAL A 51 -1.59 1.75 15.92
N THR A 52 -0.94 1.27 16.97
CA THR A 52 0.41 1.66 17.36
C THR A 52 1.28 0.43 17.55
N VAL A 53 2.35 0.35 16.78
CA VAL A 53 3.39 -0.69 16.82
C VAL A 53 4.61 -0.10 17.51
N ARG A 54 5.14 -0.80 18.52
CA ARG A 54 6.33 -0.32 19.25
C ARG A 54 7.64 -0.73 18.57
N ALA A 55 7.64 -1.90 17.94
CA ALA A 55 8.81 -2.45 17.28
C ALA A 55 8.37 -3.37 16.15
N THR A 56 8.69 -3.00 14.92
CA THR A 56 8.58 -3.86 13.73
C THR A 56 9.64 -4.97 13.72
N PRO A 57 9.40 -6.11 13.06
CA PRO A 57 8.17 -6.48 12.38
C PRO A 57 7.06 -6.86 13.37
N GLU A 58 5.81 -6.48 13.06
CA GLU A 58 4.63 -6.82 13.87
C GLU A 58 3.42 -7.09 12.96
N THR A 59 2.60 -8.09 13.28
CA THR A 59 1.33 -8.33 12.57
C THR A 59 0.18 -7.79 13.38
N VAL A 60 -0.67 -6.99 12.74
CA VAL A 60 -1.78 -6.29 13.38
C VAL A 60 -3.10 -6.63 12.68
N GLU A 61 -4.19 -6.65 13.45
CA GLU A 61 -5.54 -6.73 12.88
C GLU A 61 -6.05 -5.31 12.61
N ILE A 62 -6.47 -5.05 11.37
CA ILE A 62 -7.07 -3.77 10.99
C ILE A 62 -8.46 -3.98 10.40
N GLU A 63 -9.35 -3.02 10.63
CA GLU A 63 -10.65 -3.00 9.97
C GLU A 63 -10.50 -2.71 8.48
N ARG A 64 -11.23 -3.46 7.66
CA ARG A 64 -11.39 -3.28 6.23
C ARG A 64 -12.22 -2.04 5.95
N ALA A 65 -11.69 -1.09 5.17
CA ALA A 65 -12.43 0.10 4.74
C ALA A 65 -11.94 0.56 3.37
N SER A 66 -12.70 1.47 2.75
CA SER A 66 -12.30 2.14 1.51
C SER A 66 -11.26 3.25 1.75
N SER A 67 -11.26 3.85 2.95
CA SER A 67 -10.43 5.00 3.27
C SER A 67 -8.93 4.65 3.38
N PRO A 68 -8.02 5.55 2.96
CA PRO A 68 -6.59 5.33 3.06
C PRO A 68 -6.10 5.20 4.51
N ILE A 69 -5.09 4.36 4.72
CA ILE A 69 -4.31 4.32 5.96
C ILE A 69 -2.99 5.04 5.74
N ARG A 70 -2.63 5.93 6.65
CA ARG A 70 -1.30 6.54 6.70
C ARG A 70 -0.47 5.85 7.78
N MET A 71 0.60 5.17 7.40
CA MET A 71 1.59 4.63 8.32
C MET A 71 2.76 5.60 8.47
N VAL A 72 3.14 5.91 9.71
CA VAL A 72 4.29 6.76 10.04
C VAL A 72 5.21 5.97 10.96
N CYS A 73 6.47 5.83 10.60
CA CYS A 73 7.45 5.07 11.35
C CYS A 73 8.63 5.97 11.74
N SER A 74 9.09 5.79 12.98
CA SER A 74 10.24 6.48 13.56
C SER A 74 11.20 5.48 14.19
N LYS A 75 12.49 5.79 14.12
CA LYS A 75 13.54 5.00 14.77
C LYS A 75 14.74 5.88 15.09
N ALA A 76 15.36 5.62 16.23
CA ALA A 76 16.60 6.30 16.60
C ALA A 76 17.66 6.18 15.48
N ARG A 77 18.38 7.29 15.23
CA ARG A 77 19.45 7.42 14.22
C ARG A 77 18.97 7.31 12.77
N HIS A 78 17.66 7.34 12.54
CA HIS A 78 17.05 7.32 11.21
C HIS A 78 16.10 8.49 11.06
N LEU A 79 15.88 8.94 9.82
CA LEU A 79 14.84 9.88 9.49
C LEU A 79 13.48 9.17 9.52
N ASP A 80 12.45 9.91 9.92
CA ASP A 80 11.09 9.39 9.91
C ASP A 80 10.64 9.11 8.47
N ALA A 81 9.88 8.03 8.31
CA ALA A 81 9.33 7.62 7.02
C ALA A 81 7.82 7.46 7.14
N SER A 82 7.09 7.81 6.07
CA SER A 82 5.64 7.61 6.02
C SER A 82 5.18 7.01 4.70
N ARG A 83 4.07 6.28 4.76
CA ARG A 83 3.46 5.63 3.61
C ARG A 83 1.94 5.74 3.68
N VAL A 84 1.31 6.07 2.56
CA VAL A 84 -0.14 5.97 2.39
C VAL A 84 -0.46 4.62 1.76
N VAL A 85 -1.42 3.91 2.32
CA VAL A 85 -1.84 2.57 1.93
C VAL A 85 -3.31 2.64 1.54
N LEU A 86 -3.59 2.36 0.27
CA LEU A 86 -4.93 2.37 -0.29
C LEU A 86 -5.59 1.00 -0.13
N SER A 87 -6.91 0.99 -0.03
CA SER A 87 -7.70 -0.24 -0.08
C SER A 87 -7.99 -0.66 -1.52
N GLY A 88 -8.29 -1.94 -1.73
CA GLY A 88 -8.52 -2.52 -3.07
C GLY A 88 -7.23 -2.67 -3.89
N PHE A 89 -6.07 -2.59 -3.23
CA PHE A 89 -4.77 -2.62 -3.89
C PHE A 89 -3.94 -3.79 -3.36
N GLU A 90 -3.52 -4.69 -4.26
CA GLU A 90 -2.49 -5.70 -3.99
C GLU A 90 -1.20 -5.41 -4.79
N GLY A 91 -1.20 -4.35 -5.61
CA GLY A 91 -0.32 -4.20 -6.77
C GLY A 91 1.15 -3.81 -6.51
N PHE A 92 1.61 -3.63 -5.27
CA PHE A 92 3.04 -3.38 -4.98
C PHE A 92 3.48 -3.90 -3.60
N ALA A 93 2.67 -4.73 -2.97
CA ALA A 93 2.90 -5.18 -1.60
C ALA A 93 3.59 -6.55 -1.49
N ALA A 94 3.81 -7.23 -2.61
CA ALA A 94 4.48 -8.51 -2.65
C ALA A 94 5.91 -8.34 -3.15
N GLY A 95 6.87 -8.22 -2.23
CA GLY A 95 8.24 -8.70 -2.49
C GLY A 95 9.37 -7.67 -2.48
N ASP A 96 9.12 -6.40 -2.76
CA ASP A 96 10.21 -5.41 -2.88
C ASP A 96 10.12 -4.35 -1.79
N LEU A 97 11.26 -4.05 -1.18
CA LEU A 97 11.43 -3.02 -0.17
C LEU A 97 10.91 -1.69 -0.73
N VAL A 98 9.82 -1.16 -0.18
CA VAL A 98 9.29 0.13 -0.62
C VAL A 98 9.82 1.22 0.29
N PHE A 99 10.55 2.15 -0.32
CA PHE A 99 11.22 3.23 0.37
C PHE A 99 10.26 4.41 0.64
N GLY A 100 10.48 5.12 1.75
CA GLY A 100 9.52 6.07 2.33
C GLY A 100 9.12 7.24 1.43
N GLY A 101 7.82 7.59 1.47
CA GLY A 101 7.21 8.74 0.82
C GLY A 101 6.19 8.39 -0.28
N LEU A 102 4.91 8.67 -0.05
CA LEU A 102 3.81 8.72 -1.05
C LEU A 102 3.89 7.89 -2.34
N VAL A 103 3.54 6.60 -2.27
CA VAL A 103 3.05 5.88 -3.46
C VAL A 103 1.72 5.21 -3.15
N GLY A 104 0.66 5.98 -3.40
CA GLY A 104 -0.67 5.45 -3.65
C GLY A 104 -0.80 5.21 -5.16
N ILE A 105 -0.52 4.00 -5.60
CA ILE A 105 -0.91 3.55 -6.94
C ILE A 105 -2.32 2.99 -6.76
N VAL A 106 -3.34 3.77 -7.13
CA VAL A 106 -4.59 3.19 -7.65
C VAL A 106 -4.12 2.29 -8.79
N ILE A 107 -4.42 0.98 -8.84
CA ILE A 107 -5.63 0.38 -9.43
C ILE A 107 -5.75 -1.10 -9.08
N ASP A 108 -6.93 -1.51 -8.65
CA ASP A 108 -7.76 -2.51 -9.36
C ASP A 108 -9.08 -2.65 -8.57
N ALA A 109 -10.05 -1.80 -8.90
CA ALA A 109 -11.40 -1.92 -8.36
C ALA A 109 -12.13 -3.20 -8.83
N SER A 110 -11.55 -3.99 -9.73
CA SER A 110 -12.17 -5.16 -10.37
C SER A 110 -11.79 -6.51 -9.73
N SER A 111 -10.80 -6.57 -8.85
CA SER A 111 -10.32 -7.84 -8.23
C SER A 111 -11.30 -8.48 -7.21
N GLY A 112 -12.39 -7.81 -6.86
CA GLY A 112 -13.29 -8.27 -5.79
C GLY A 112 -12.72 -8.09 -4.37
N ALA A 113 -11.55 -7.45 -4.24
CA ALA A 113 -10.90 -7.09 -2.98
C ALA A 113 -11.39 -5.75 -2.40
N ALA A 114 -12.64 -5.36 -2.67
CA ALA A 114 -13.21 -4.13 -2.16
C ALA A 114 -12.99 -4.02 -0.64
N ASN A 115 -12.45 -2.88 -0.22
CA ASN A 115 -12.12 -2.55 1.17
C ASN A 115 -11.04 -3.45 1.81
N ARG A 116 -10.16 -4.12 1.04
CA ARG A 116 -8.98 -4.83 1.60
C ARG A 116 -7.72 -4.01 1.43
N TYR A 117 -6.90 -3.93 2.47
CA TYR A 117 -5.53 -3.46 2.38
C TYR A 117 -4.60 -4.61 1.99
N PRO A 118 -3.36 -4.32 1.57
CA PRO A 118 -2.33 -5.33 1.44
C PRO A 118 -2.15 -6.18 2.70
N SER A 119 -1.81 -7.46 2.53
CA SER A 119 -1.46 -8.35 3.65
C SER A 119 -0.10 -8.01 4.28
N GLU A 120 0.72 -7.21 3.61
CA GLU A 120 2.02 -6.75 4.08
C GLU A 120 2.26 -5.28 3.71
N ILE A 121 2.80 -4.49 4.64
CA ILE A 121 3.25 -3.12 4.44
C ILE A 121 4.70 -3.04 4.92
N SER A 122 5.59 -2.69 4.00
CA SER A 122 7.02 -2.49 4.26
C SER A 122 7.42 -1.04 4.04
N VAL A 123 8.24 -0.49 4.94
CA VAL A 123 8.78 0.89 4.86
C VAL A 123 10.26 0.93 5.24
N MET A 124 11.06 1.62 4.45
CA MET A 124 12.45 1.88 4.81
C MET A 124 12.63 3.28 5.41
N LEU A 125 13.40 3.35 6.50
CA LEU A 125 13.77 4.59 7.17
C LEU A 125 15.21 4.95 6.78
N PRO A 126 15.45 6.11 6.15
CA PRO A 126 16.80 6.57 5.83
C PRO A 126 17.68 6.74 7.08
N PRO A 127 18.99 6.47 7.02
CA PRO A 127 19.91 6.92 8.05
C PRO A 127 19.82 8.44 8.23
N ALA A 128 19.87 8.92 9.47
CA ALA A 128 19.92 10.37 9.76
C ALA A 128 21.33 10.96 9.61
N ASN A 129 22.34 10.09 9.48
CA ASN A 129 23.75 10.43 9.45
C ASN A 129 24.49 9.49 8.47
N PHE A 130 25.41 10.05 7.71
CA PHE A 130 26.21 9.34 6.71
C PHE A 130 27.70 9.68 6.87
N ASP A 131 28.60 8.77 6.46
CA ASP A 131 30.04 8.98 6.63
C ASP A 131 30.57 10.05 5.67
N SER A 132 29.92 10.22 4.52
CA SER A 132 30.30 11.22 3.51
C SER A 132 29.11 11.76 2.74
N GLN A 133 29.29 12.93 2.12
CA GLN A 133 28.31 13.50 1.20
C GLN A 133 28.01 12.55 0.03
N ALA A 134 29.05 11.93 -0.54
CA ALA A 134 28.90 11.05 -1.69
C ALA A 134 28.05 9.81 -1.36
N GLU A 135 28.19 9.25 -0.16
CA GLU A 135 27.40 8.11 0.30
C GLU A 135 25.93 8.50 0.48
N ARG A 136 25.66 9.62 1.16
CA ARG A 136 24.31 10.17 1.33
C ARG A 136 23.65 10.41 -0.02
N ASP A 137 24.33 11.12 -0.91
CA ASP A 137 23.77 11.50 -2.20
C ASP A 137 23.50 10.24 -3.05
N THR A 138 24.42 9.27 -3.08
CA THR A 138 24.20 7.96 -3.73
C THR A 138 22.99 7.21 -3.16
N PHE A 139 22.85 7.21 -1.83
CA PHE A 139 21.73 6.56 -1.15
C PHE A 139 20.39 7.19 -1.57
N PHE A 140 20.27 8.51 -1.53
CA PHE A 140 19.04 9.20 -1.91
C PHE A 140 18.77 9.17 -3.42
N ASP A 141 19.80 9.10 -4.26
CA ASP A 141 19.66 8.88 -5.70
C ASP A 141 19.03 7.51 -6.00
N ILE A 142 19.44 6.46 -5.27
CA ILE A 142 18.81 5.13 -5.37
C ILE A 142 17.33 5.21 -4.94
N LEU A 143 17.02 5.90 -3.84
CA LEU A 143 15.64 6.07 -3.39
C LEU A 143 14.78 6.81 -4.42
N LYS A 144 15.32 7.87 -5.01
CA LYS A 144 14.64 8.65 -6.02
C LYS A 144 14.40 7.86 -7.30
N ALA A 145 15.38 7.05 -7.74
CA ALA A 145 15.24 6.20 -8.91
C ALA A 145 14.17 5.10 -8.72
N ASP A 146 14.11 4.50 -7.52
CA ASP A 146 13.07 3.53 -7.17
C ASP A 146 11.66 4.18 -7.15
N ALA A 147 11.54 5.37 -6.54
CA ALA A 147 10.31 6.16 -6.55
C ALA A 147 9.85 6.48 -7.98
N GLU A 148 10.77 6.90 -8.85
CA GLU A 148 10.49 7.16 -10.27
C GLU A 148 10.02 5.90 -11.01
N TYR A 149 10.68 4.77 -10.80
CA TYR A 149 10.32 3.50 -11.40
C TYR A 149 8.90 3.05 -10.99
N ARG A 150 8.61 3.08 -9.69
CA ARG A 150 7.28 2.74 -9.15
C ARG A 150 6.21 3.72 -9.66
N GLY A 151 6.50 5.02 -9.68
CA GLY A 151 5.60 6.03 -10.24
C GLY A 151 5.30 5.80 -11.72
N GLY A 152 6.29 5.37 -12.51
CA GLY A 152 6.10 4.98 -13.90
C GLY A 152 5.16 3.78 -14.04
N GLN A 153 5.36 2.73 -13.23
CA GLN A 153 4.47 1.57 -13.21
C GLN A 153 3.05 1.93 -12.75
N ALA A 154 2.91 2.90 -11.85
CA ALA A 154 1.62 3.44 -11.44
C ALA A 154 0.87 4.06 -12.61
N HIS A 155 1.57 4.93 -13.33
CA HIS A 155 1.03 5.64 -14.47
C HIS A 155 0.67 4.67 -15.60
N ASP A 156 1.54 3.70 -15.90
CA ASP A 156 1.31 2.69 -16.92
C ASP A 156 0.09 1.82 -16.58
N ALA A 157 -0.02 1.37 -15.33
CA ALA A 157 -1.24 0.73 -14.86
C ALA A 157 -2.44 1.66 -15.06
N ALA A 158 -2.33 2.95 -14.69
CA ALA A 158 -3.44 3.92 -14.69
C ALA A 158 -4.03 4.09 -16.07
N THR A 159 -3.15 4.21 -17.06
CA THR A 159 -3.55 4.28 -18.46
C THR A 159 -4.20 2.98 -18.96
N ALA A 160 -3.81 1.81 -18.43
CA ALA A 160 -4.36 0.51 -18.79
C ALA A 160 -5.69 0.17 -18.08
N ASP A 161 -6.11 0.92 -17.06
CA ASP A 161 -7.38 0.70 -16.39
C ASP A 161 -8.59 0.99 -17.27
N ALA A 162 -9.70 0.29 -16.98
CA ALA A 162 -10.95 0.44 -17.71
C ALA A 162 -11.48 1.88 -17.74
N LEU A 163 -11.22 2.69 -16.69
CA LEU A 163 -11.56 4.11 -16.63
C LEU A 163 -10.85 4.89 -17.74
N CYS A 164 -9.52 4.81 -17.78
CA CYS A 164 -8.68 5.53 -18.73
C CYS A 164 -8.76 4.97 -20.15
N CYS A 165 -8.84 3.65 -20.31
CA CYS A 165 -9.01 3.02 -21.62
C CYS A 165 -10.32 3.42 -22.31
N LYS A 166 -11.40 3.66 -21.53
CA LYS A 166 -12.71 4.04 -22.09
C LYS A 166 -12.74 5.48 -22.58
N ASN A 167 -12.08 6.41 -21.87
CA ASN A 167 -12.00 7.81 -22.27
C ASN A 167 -10.70 8.44 -21.74
N PRO A 168 -9.60 8.39 -22.52
CA PRO A 168 -8.29 8.89 -22.07
C PRO A 168 -8.28 10.40 -21.78
N GLU A 169 -9.09 11.18 -22.50
CA GLU A 169 -9.24 12.63 -22.29
C GLU A 169 -10.39 12.96 -21.34
N GLY A 170 -11.04 11.95 -20.76
CA GLY A 170 -12.12 12.11 -19.81
C GLY A 170 -11.63 12.72 -18.51
N GLN A 171 -12.47 13.56 -17.89
CA GLN A 171 -12.16 14.25 -16.63
C GLN A 171 -11.67 13.28 -15.54
N ASP A 172 -12.28 12.10 -15.43
CA ASP A 172 -11.92 11.10 -14.42
C ASP A 172 -10.53 10.50 -14.65
N CYS A 173 -10.16 10.22 -15.91
CA CYS A 173 -8.83 9.70 -16.24
C CYS A 173 -7.75 10.77 -16.03
N VAL A 174 -8.01 12.01 -16.49
CA VAL A 174 -7.09 13.14 -16.30
C VAL A 174 -6.89 13.43 -14.81
N ALA A 175 -7.95 13.37 -14.00
CA ALA A 175 -7.86 13.53 -12.55
C ALA A 175 -7.00 12.44 -11.91
N LEU A 176 -7.24 11.16 -12.26
CA LEU A 176 -6.47 10.02 -11.77
C LEU A 176 -4.97 10.14 -12.09
N LEU A 177 -4.63 10.41 -13.36
CA LEU A 177 -3.24 10.58 -13.79
C LEU A 177 -2.58 11.79 -13.11
N GLY A 178 -3.34 12.87 -12.91
CA GLY A 178 -2.88 14.04 -12.16
C GLY A 178 -2.58 13.74 -10.70
N GLU A 179 -3.39 12.92 -10.03
CA GLU A 179 -3.12 12.47 -8.65
C GLU A 179 -1.84 11.64 -8.55
N ILE A 180 -1.63 10.70 -9.50
CA ILE A 180 -0.42 9.88 -9.55
C ILE A 180 0.83 10.75 -9.74
N GLU A 181 0.78 11.68 -10.69
CA GLU A 181 1.89 12.59 -10.97
C GLU A 181 2.17 13.54 -9.78
N ASN A 182 1.13 14.08 -9.15
CA ASN A 182 1.28 14.90 -7.94
C ASN A 182 1.91 14.10 -6.80
N GLY A 183 1.50 12.83 -6.61
CA GLY A 183 2.09 11.93 -5.62
C GLY A 183 3.58 11.69 -5.87
N ARG A 184 3.94 11.42 -7.13
CA ARG A 184 5.34 11.24 -7.55
C ARG A 184 6.19 12.48 -7.26
N VAL A 185 5.69 13.67 -7.59
CA VAL A 185 6.41 14.94 -7.32
C VAL A 185 6.56 15.18 -5.81
N GLN A 186 5.54 14.87 -5.01
CA GLN A 186 5.59 15.01 -3.55
C GLN A 186 6.59 14.03 -2.92
N GLU A 187 6.65 12.76 -3.36
CA GLU A 187 7.66 11.79 -2.91
C GLU A 187 9.08 12.28 -3.21
N GLN A 188 9.32 12.75 -4.44
CA GLN A 188 10.64 13.31 -4.80
C GLN A 188 11.03 14.52 -3.95
N THR A 189 10.07 15.40 -3.66
CA THR A 189 10.30 16.57 -2.82
C THR A 189 10.65 16.15 -1.39
N LEU A 190 9.93 15.16 -0.85
CA LEU A 190 10.21 14.63 0.48
C LEU A 190 11.59 13.97 0.57
N LEU A 191 11.98 13.17 -0.42
CA LEU A 191 13.30 12.54 -0.48
C LEU A 191 14.42 13.59 -0.55
N GLU A 192 14.21 14.68 -1.28
CA GLU A 192 15.13 15.82 -1.34
C GLU A 192 15.25 16.54 0.01
N GLU A 193 14.14 16.83 0.67
CA GLU A 193 14.11 17.40 2.02
C GLU A 193 14.85 16.50 3.03
N GLN A 194 14.62 15.19 2.96
CA GLN A 194 15.31 14.21 3.78
C GLN A 194 16.81 14.20 3.51
N ARG A 195 17.25 14.22 2.24
CA ARG A 195 18.67 14.31 1.86
C ARG A 195 19.32 15.56 2.46
N LEU A 196 18.65 16.70 2.41
CA LEU A 196 19.15 17.95 2.95
C LEU A 196 19.17 17.98 4.49
N SER A 197 18.25 17.26 5.14
CA SER A 197 18.19 17.13 6.59
C SER A 197 19.22 16.14 7.17
N ALA A 198 19.65 15.16 6.38
CA ALA A 198 20.61 14.15 6.79
C ALA A 198 22.01 14.76 7.00
N THR A 199 22.61 14.42 8.14
CA THR A 199 23.91 14.93 8.58
C THR A 199 25.08 14.11 8.01
N ILE A 200 26.28 14.68 7.99
CA ILE A 200 27.52 14.04 7.48
C ILE A 200 28.59 14.04 8.57
N GLY A 201 29.22 12.89 8.84
CA GLY A 201 30.29 12.69 9.82
C GLY A 201 29.82 12.59 11.29
N ASP A 202 30.77 12.51 12.24
CA ASP A 202 30.52 12.32 13.69
C ASP A 202 29.91 13.55 14.40
N GLN A 203 28.82 14.11 13.89
CA GLN A 203 28.00 15.07 14.62
C GLN A 203 26.96 14.30 15.45
N VAL A 204 27.42 13.63 16.51
CA VAL A 204 26.59 12.94 17.52
C VAL A 204 27.15 13.16 18.91
#